data_AF-A0A1X6Y9L4-F1
#
_entry.id   AF-A0A1X6Y9L4-F1
#
_cell.length_a   1.000
_cell.length_b   1.000
_cell.length_c   1.000
_cell.angle_alpha   90.00
_cell.angle_beta   90.00
_cell.angle_gamma   90.00
#
_symmetry.space_group_name_H-M   'P 1'
#
loop_
_entity.id
_entity.type
_entity.pdbx_description
1 polymer ?
#
loop_
_entity_poly.entity_id
_entity_poly.type
_entity_poly.pdbx_seq_one_letter_code
_entity_poly.pdbx_strand_id
1 'polypeptide(L)'
;MTDLSGYYFRVKDSGGIMFRIGDETRHRRVELEQLATINTRNGEIRSQGNRELAPEDRAAAEAWLEQRREVLAARQIDDIRRAIDHLNLTAHWAQSQASEAELEAVTEPLLLAMHDLRMILVRKKAERVEAARTRPTETG
;
A
#
# COMPACT_ATOMS: atom_id res chain seq x y z
N MET A 1 -14.53 12.94 -11.01
CA MET A 1 -13.95 11.75 -11.66
C MET A 1 -13.13 12.25 -12.83
N THR A 2 -11.84 12.47 -12.65
CA THR A 2 -10.96 12.90 -13.74
C THR A 2 -10.81 11.70 -14.66
N ASP A 3 -11.51 11.76 -15.79
CA ASP A 3 -11.47 10.76 -16.84
C ASP A 3 -10.06 10.80 -17.43
N LEU A 4 -9.18 9.88 -17.03
CA LEU A 4 -7.82 9.73 -17.58
C LEU A 4 -7.89 9.11 -18.98
N SER A 5 -8.82 9.61 -19.81
CA SER A 5 -8.99 9.21 -21.20
C SER A 5 -7.71 9.56 -21.95
N GLY A 6 -6.89 8.53 -22.19
CA GLY A 6 -5.59 8.67 -22.88
C GLY A 6 -4.38 8.18 -22.09
N TYR A 7 -4.50 7.80 -20.81
CA TYR A 7 -3.36 7.26 -20.04
C TYR A 7 -3.62 5.86 -19.50
N TYR A 8 -2.61 5.01 -19.60
CA TYR A 8 -2.57 3.70 -18.96
C TYR A 8 -1.43 3.65 -17.95
N PHE A 9 -1.73 3.19 -16.74
CA PHE A 9 -0.74 3.05 -15.68
C PHE A 9 -0.53 1.57 -15.35
N ARG A 10 0.67 1.07 -15.63
CA ARG A 10 1.09 -0.28 -15.22
C ARG A 10 1.68 -0.23 -13.82
N VAL A 11 0.99 -0.84 -12.86
CA VAL A 11 1.47 -0.96 -11.48
C VAL A 11 2.69 -1.90 -11.42
N LYS A 12 3.65 -1.56 -10.54
CA LYS A 12 4.75 -2.41 -10.09
C LYS A 12 4.92 -2.28 -8.56
N ASP A 13 5.78 -3.09 -7.97
CA ASP A 13 5.97 -3.18 -6.51
C ASP A 13 6.23 -1.83 -5.82
N SER A 14 7.02 -0.94 -6.44
CA SER A 14 7.41 0.36 -5.89
C SER A 14 6.74 1.56 -6.57
N GLY A 15 5.74 1.34 -7.42
CA GLY A 15 5.01 2.43 -8.07
C GLY A 15 4.38 2.01 -9.38
N GLY A 16 4.71 2.70 -10.47
CA GLY A 16 4.12 2.41 -11.76
C GLY A 16 4.91 2.94 -12.96
N ILE A 17 4.45 2.56 -14.14
CA ILE A 17 4.89 3.09 -15.42
C ILE A 17 3.66 3.72 -16.08
N MET A 18 3.79 4.97 -16.48
CA MET A 18 2.76 5.73 -17.18
C MET A 18 2.98 5.63 -18.69
N PHE A 19 1.92 5.30 -19.41
CA PHE A 19 1.89 5.25 -20.86
C PHE A 19 0.80 6.19 -21.39
N ARG A 20 1.09 6.87 -22.50
CA ARG A 20 0.07 7.46 -23.36
C ARG A 20 -0.50 6.38 -24.26
N ILE A 21 -1.83 6.33 -24.33
CA ILE A 21 -2.58 5.46 -25.22
C ILE A 21 -2.69 6.19 -26.57
N GLY A 22 -2.07 5.65 -27.60
CA GLY A 22 -2.20 6.13 -28.98
C GLY A 22 -3.48 5.61 -29.66
N ASP A 23 -3.73 6.11 -30.87
CA ASP A 23 -4.90 5.72 -31.65
C ASP A 23 -4.90 4.22 -32.00
N GLU A 24 -6.10 3.63 -32.07
CA GLU A 24 -6.27 2.26 -32.49
C GLU A 24 -5.99 2.13 -34.00
N THR A 25 -4.94 1.38 -34.35
CA THR A 25 -4.63 1.13 -35.76
C THR A 25 -5.71 0.27 -36.42
N ARG A 26 -5.79 0.28 -37.76
CA ARG A 26 -6.70 -0.56 -38.57
C ARG A 26 -6.69 -2.06 -38.22
N HIS A 27 -5.68 -2.55 -37.49
CA HIS A 27 -5.52 -3.93 -37.04
C HIS A 27 -5.84 -4.15 -35.54
N ARG A 28 -6.52 -3.20 -34.88
CA ARG A 28 -6.84 -3.23 -33.44
C ARG A 28 -5.63 -3.25 -32.50
N ARG A 29 -4.48 -2.76 -32.98
CA ARG A 29 -3.29 -2.58 -32.13
C ARG A 29 -3.33 -1.18 -31.53
N VAL A 30 -3.35 -1.12 -30.20
CA VAL A 30 -3.19 0.10 -29.41
C VAL A 30 -1.69 0.33 -29.18
N GLU A 31 -1.21 1.50 -29.56
CA GLU A 31 0.18 1.90 -29.28
C GLU A 31 0.28 2.48 -27.86
N LEU A 32 1.34 2.12 -27.15
CA LEU A 32 1.61 2.61 -25.80
C LEU A 32 2.98 3.30 -25.79
N GLU A 33 2.97 4.64 -25.77
CA GLU A 33 4.18 5.43 -25.58
C GLU A 33 4.44 5.56 -24.09
N GLN A 34 5.57 5.05 -23.60
CA GLN A 34 5.93 5.23 -22.20
C GLN A 34 6.32 6.70 -21.96
N LEU A 35 5.65 7.35 -21.02
CA LEU A 35 5.93 8.75 -20.69
C LEU A 35 6.82 8.88 -19.46
N ALA A 36 6.55 8.08 -18.44
CA ALA A 36 7.22 8.22 -17.16
C ALA A 36 7.25 6.94 -16.33
N THR A 37 8.17 6.91 -15.37
CA THR A 37 8.11 6.00 -14.22
C THR A 37 7.77 6.79 -12.97
N ILE A 38 6.89 6.23 -12.14
CA ILE A 38 6.38 6.87 -10.92
C ILE A 38 6.77 5.97 -9.74
N ASN A 39 7.30 6.58 -8.68
CA ASN A 39 7.65 5.90 -7.45
C ASN A 39 6.67 6.31 -6.34
N THR A 40 5.88 5.36 -5.83
CA THR A 40 4.86 5.65 -4.82
C THR A 40 5.43 5.93 -3.44
N ARG A 41 6.66 5.47 -3.15
CA ARG A 41 7.31 5.63 -1.86
C ARG A 41 7.78 7.06 -1.65
N ASN A 42 8.59 7.58 -2.57
CA ASN A 42 9.15 8.94 -2.46
C ASN A 42 8.40 9.99 -3.29
N GLY A 43 7.46 9.57 -4.16
CA GLY A 43 6.69 10.47 -5.03
C GLY A 43 7.43 10.92 -6.29
N GLU A 44 8.58 10.33 -6.57
CA GLU A 44 9.39 10.72 -7.72
C GLU A 44 8.73 10.31 -9.05
N ILE A 45 8.69 11.25 -9.99
CA ILE A 45 8.18 11.06 -11.36
C ILE A 45 9.34 11.34 -12.31
N ARG A 46 9.85 10.30 -12.97
CA ARG A 46 10.93 10.39 -13.95
C ARG A 46 10.38 10.21 -15.35
N SER A 47 10.59 11.19 -16.22
CA SER A 47 10.24 11.08 -17.64
C SER A 47 11.07 10.01 -18.34
N GLN A 48 10.55 9.48 -19.44
CA GLN A 48 11.30 8.58 -20.30
C GLN A 48 12.34 9.37 -21.12
N GLY A 49 13.61 8.98 -21.02
CA GLY A 49 14.70 9.62 -21.76
C GLY A 49 15.02 11.02 -21.23
N ASN A 50 15.40 11.93 -22.13
CA ASN A 50 15.84 13.30 -21.80
C ASN A 50 14.78 14.37 -22.10
N ARG A 51 13.51 13.98 -22.25
CA ARG A 51 12.39 14.90 -22.52
C ARG A 51 11.70 15.28 -21.23
N GLU A 52 11.29 16.54 -21.11
CA GLU A 52 10.41 16.97 -20.03
C GLU A 52 8.97 16.49 -20.28
N LEU A 53 8.24 16.19 -19.20
CA LEU A 53 6.82 15.87 -19.29
C LEU A 53 6.02 17.14 -19.60
N ALA A 54 5.03 17.02 -20.48
CA ALA A 54 4.08 18.10 -20.65
C ALA A 54 3.33 18.36 -19.32
N PRO A 55 2.85 19.60 -19.07
CA PRO A 55 2.14 19.91 -17.83
C PRO A 55 0.94 18.98 -17.56
N GLU A 56 0.21 18.59 -18.60
CA GLU A 56 -0.91 17.65 -18.53
C GLU A 56 -0.48 16.22 -18.16
N ASP A 57 0.63 15.72 -18.72
CA ASP A 57 1.19 14.40 -18.38
C ASP A 57 1.63 14.37 -16.91
N ARG A 58 2.26 15.46 -16.46
CA ARG A 58 2.69 15.61 -15.06
C ARG A 58 1.49 15.63 -14.11
N ALA A 59 0.45 16.40 -14.41
CA ALA A 59 -0.76 16.45 -13.58
C ALA A 59 -1.44 15.07 -13.51
N ALA A 60 -1.50 14.33 -14.62
CA ALA A 60 -2.04 12.97 -14.65
C ALA A 60 -1.20 11.99 -13.82
N ALA A 61 0.13 12.08 -13.88
CA ALA A 61 1.04 11.26 -13.06
C ALA A 61 0.88 11.54 -11.55
N GLU A 62 0.74 12.82 -11.17
CA GLU A 62 0.55 13.25 -9.79
C GLU A 62 -0.83 12.80 -9.24
N ALA A 63 -1.90 12.94 -10.03
CA ALA A 63 -3.22 12.45 -9.67
C ALA A 63 -3.24 10.92 -9.48
N TRP A 64 -2.60 10.19 -10.39
CA TRP A 64 -2.48 8.74 -10.26
C TRP A 64 -1.67 8.33 -9.02
N LEU A 65 -0.57 9.03 -8.74
CA LEU A 65 0.27 8.79 -7.56
C LEU A 65 -0.55 8.91 -6.27
N GLU A 66 -1.34 9.97 -6.15
CA GLU A 66 -2.15 10.22 -4.95
C GLU A 66 -3.22 9.13 -4.77
N GLN A 67 -4.02 8.88 -5.82
CA GLN A 67 -5.02 7.81 -5.81
C GLN A 67 -4.37 6.45 -5.48
N ARG A 68 -3.18 6.19 -6.02
CA ARG A 68 -2.48 4.94 -5.76
C ARG A 68 -2.06 4.82 -4.30
N ARG A 69 -1.62 5.91 -3.66
CA ARG A 69 -1.27 5.92 -2.23
C ARG A 69 -2.48 5.66 -1.35
N GLU A 70 -3.63 6.25 -1.67
CA GLU A 70 -4.89 5.97 -0.96
C GLU A 70 -5.26 4.48 -1.04
N VAL A 71 -5.20 3.88 -2.23
CA VAL A 71 -5.47 2.46 -2.43
C VAL A 71 -4.48 1.58 -1.65
N LEU A 72 -3.20 1.94 -1.63
CA LEU A 72 -2.18 1.20 -0.87
C LEU A 72 -2.42 1.32 0.64
N ALA A 73 -2.79 2.50 1.14
CA ALA A 73 -3.12 2.70 2.54
C ALA A 73 -4.36 1.89 2.97
N ALA A 74 -5.40 1.85 2.14
CA ALA A 74 -6.58 1.03 2.38
C ALA A 74 -6.22 -0.46 2.46
N ARG A 75 -5.42 -0.96 1.49
CA ARG A 75 -4.93 -2.35 1.48
C ARG A 75 -4.10 -2.68 2.71
N GLN A 76 -3.24 -1.77 3.15
CA GLN A 76 -2.41 -1.96 4.34
C GLN A 76 -3.26 -2.19 5.59
N ILE A 77 -4.38 -1.49 5.73
CA ILE A 77 -5.33 -1.69 6.83
C ILE A 77 -6.04 -3.03 6.71
N ASP A 78 -6.44 -3.42 5.50
CA ASP A 78 -7.06 -4.73 5.27
C ASP A 78 -6.10 -5.90 5.51
N ASP A 79 -4.80 -5.74 5.22
CA ASP A 79 -3.77 -6.73 5.56
C ASP A 79 -3.62 -6.89 7.08
N ILE A 80 -3.71 -5.80 7.84
CA ILE A 80 -3.70 -5.87 9.31
C ILE A 80 -4.95 -6.58 9.84
N ARG A 81 -6.13 -6.34 9.23
CA ARG A 81 -7.36 -7.08 9.56
C ARG A 81 -7.22 -8.57 9.26
N ARG A 82 -6.66 -8.92 8.10
CA ARG A 82 -6.35 -10.32 7.76
C ARG A 82 -5.40 -10.96 8.77
N ALA A 83 -4.41 -10.23 9.29
CA ALA A 83 -3.52 -10.76 10.33
C ALA A 83 -4.27 -11.09 11.63
N ILE A 84 -5.26 -10.28 12.02
CA ILE A 84 -6.13 -10.58 13.17
C ILE A 84 -6.92 -11.88 12.91
N ASP A 85 -7.49 -12.02 11.73
CA ASP A 85 -8.23 -13.24 11.36
C ASP A 85 -7.32 -14.47 11.38
N HIS A 86 -6.09 -14.35 10.87
CA HIS A 86 -5.12 -15.44 10.91
C HIS A 86 -4.76 -15.83 12.33
N LEU A 87 -4.54 -14.88 13.25
CA LEU A 87 -4.30 -15.19 14.67
C LEU A 87 -5.48 -15.92 15.31
N ASN A 88 -6.71 -15.50 15.01
CA ASN A 88 -7.92 -16.16 15.53
C ASN A 88 -8.06 -17.59 15.00
N LEU A 89 -7.83 -17.79 13.70
CA LEU A 89 -7.85 -19.11 13.06
C LEU A 89 -6.76 -20.02 13.63
N THR A 90 -5.54 -19.51 13.81
CA THR A 90 -4.43 -20.24 14.44
C THR A 90 -4.77 -20.63 15.87
N ALA A 91 -5.40 -19.75 16.66
CA ALA A 91 -5.84 -20.09 18.01
C ALA A 91 -6.88 -21.21 18.00
N HIS A 92 -7.86 -21.16 17.09
CA HIS A 92 -8.85 -22.22 16.95
C HIS A 92 -8.23 -23.56 16.53
N TRP A 93 -7.32 -23.54 15.55
CA TRP A 93 -6.58 -24.73 15.12
C TRP A 93 -5.78 -25.33 16.29
N ALA A 94 -5.02 -24.51 17.02
CA ALA A 94 -4.24 -24.96 18.18
C ALA A 94 -5.12 -25.61 19.27
N GLN A 95 -6.34 -25.10 19.46
CA GLN A 95 -7.28 -25.62 20.45
C GLN A 95 -7.96 -26.93 20.04
N SER A 96 -8.26 -27.10 18.75
CA SER A 96 -9.22 -28.11 18.30
C SER A 96 -8.67 -29.14 17.30
N GLN A 97 -7.51 -28.90 16.70
CA GLN A 97 -7.00 -29.67 15.55
C GLN A 97 -5.51 -30.02 15.64
N ALA A 98 -4.69 -29.18 16.27
CA ALA A 98 -3.24 -29.33 16.25
C ALA A 98 -2.76 -30.61 16.97
N SER A 99 -1.79 -31.30 16.36
CA SER A 99 -1.05 -32.39 17.01
C SER A 99 0.08 -31.85 17.89
N GLU A 100 0.56 -32.68 18.82
CA GLU A 100 1.69 -32.34 19.70
C GLU A 100 2.97 -31.97 18.93
N ALA A 101 3.28 -32.71 17.86
CA ALA A 101 4.46 -32.43 17.03
C ALA A 101 4.35 -31.10 16.26
N GLU A 102 3.14 -30.74 15.80
CA GLU A 102 2.91 -29.45 15.15
C GLU A 102 3.00 -28.30 16.16
N LEU A 103 2.46 -28.47 17.36
CA LEU A 103 2.56 -27.48 18.43
C LEU A 103 4.02 -27.23 18.84
N GLU A 104 4.81 -28.29 19.03
CA GLU A 104 6.23 -28.16 19.35
C GLU A 104 6.99 -27.37 18.26
N ALA A 105 6.65 -27.60 16.99
CA ALA A 105 7.32 -26.94 15.87
C ALA A 105 7.04 -25.42 15.76
N VAL A 106 5.90 -24.93 16.25
CA VAL A 106 5.45 -23.54 16.00
C VAL A 106 5.27 -22.68 17.25
N THR A 107 5.17 -23.27 18.45
CA THR A 107 4.77 -22.54 19.67
C THR A 107 5.74 -21.41 20.00
N GLU A 108 7.04 -21.69 20.15
CA GLU A 108 8.00 -20.67 20.57
C GLU A 108 8.13 -19.52 19.55
N PRO A 109 8.32 -19.78 18.23
CA PRO A 109 8.33 -18.71 17.23
C PRO A 109 7.06 -17.87 17.21
N LEU A 110 5.88 -18.51 17.37
CA LEU A 110 4.59 -17.82 17.40
C LEU A 110 4.47 -16.90 18.62
N LEU A 111 4.84 -17.40 19.81
CA LEU A 111 4.80 -16.62 21.04
C LEU A 111 5.73 -15.41 20.97
N LEU A 112 6.95 -15.56 20.44
CA LEU A 112 7.89 -14.46 20.27
C LEU A 112 7.37 -13.40 19.30
N ALA A 113 6.80 -13.81 18.15
CA ALA A 113 6.22 -12.88 17.18
C ALA A 113 5.02 -12.10 17.77
N MET A 114 4.15 -12.78 18.53
CA MET A 114 3.03 -12.14 19.22
C MET A 114 3.50 -11.17 20.31
N HIS A 115 4.55 -11.53 21.04
CA HIS A 115 5.12 -10.70 22.09
C HIS A 115 5.72 -9.41 21.52
N ASP A 116 6.54 -9.49 20.48
CA ASP A 116 7.12 -8.32 19.83
C ASP A 116 6.04 -7.36 19.31
N LEU A 117 5.06 -7.89 18.57
CA LEU A 117 3.93 -7.10 18.08
C LEU A 117 3.18 -6.42 19.24
N ARG A 118 2.91 -7.15 20.33
CA ARG A 118 2.24 -6.61 21.51
C ARG A 118 3.05 -5.46 22.13
N MET A 119 4.37 -5.61 22.29
CA MET A 119 5.22 -4.56 22.86
C MET A 119 5.13 -3.26 22.03
N ILE A 120 5.24 -3.37 20.70
CA ILE A 120 5.15 -2.21 19.80
C ILE A 120 3.78 -1.53 19.91
N LEU A 121 2.70 -2.31 19.87
CA LEU A 121 1.33 -1.77 19.93
C LEU A 121 1.01 -1.11 21.27
N VAL A 122 1.43 -1.70 22.39
CA VAL A 122 1.25 -1.14 23.73
C VAL A 122 2.01 0.19 23.86
N ARG A 123 3.27 0.24 23.40
CA ARG A 123 4.06 1.48 23.38
C ARG A 123 3.37 2.57 22.56
N LYS A 124 2.92 2.26 21.34
CA LYS A 124 2.21 3.21 20.47
C LYS A 124 0.89 3.69 21.07
N LYS A 125 0.16 2.82 21.77
CA LYS A 125 -1.06 3.21 22.48
C LYS A 125 -0.76 4.20 23.61
N ALA A 126 0.31 3.97 24.39
CA ALA A 126 0.72 4.88 25.45
C ALA A 126 1.14 6.25 24.90
N GLU A 127 1.96 6.30 23.84
CA GLU A 127 2.35 7.53 23.14
C GLU A 127 1.12 8.36 22.71
N ARG A 128 0.09 7.71 22.16
CA ARG A 128 -1.16 8.37 21.74
C ARG A 128 -1.98 8.94 22.89
N VAL A 129 -2.03 8.24 24.03
CA VAL A 129 -2.73 8.72 25.23
C VAL A 129 -2.02 9.96 25.78
N GLU A 130 -0.69 9.96 25.81
CA GLU A 130 0.09 11.10 26.30
C GLU A 130 -0.04 12.31 25.38
N ALA A 131 0.06 12.12 24.06
CA ALA A 131 -0.17 13.18 23.09
C ALA A 131 -1.59 13.77 23.16
N ALA A 132 -2.59 12.97 23.53
CA ALA A 132 -3.95 13.46 23.73
C ALA A 132 -4.10 14.32 25.00
N ARG A 133 -3.32 14.04 26.05
CA ARG A 133 -3.32 14.81 27.32
C ARG A 133 -2.61 16.16 27.21
N THR A 134 -1.59 16.25 26.37
CA THR A 134 -0.76 17.45 26.21
C THR A 134 -1.24 18.40 25.11
N ARG A 135 -2.29 18.05 24.34
CA ARG A 135 -2.91 18.98 23.39
C ARG A 135 -3.61 20.10 24.16
N PRO A 136 -3.22 21.38 23.99
CA PRO A 136 -3.91 22.49 24.62
C PRO A 136 -5.37 22.50 24.16
N THR A 137 -6.29 22.68 25.11
CA THR A 137 -7.68 23.00 24.82
C THR A 137 -7.68 24.32 24.06
N GLU A 138 -7.89 24.28 22.75
CA GLU A 138 -8.28 25.47 21.99
C GLU A 138 -9.71 25.81 22.44
N THR A 139 -9.79 26.60 23.51
CA THR A 139 -11.02 27.23 23.97
C THR A 139 -11.34 28.34 22.97
N GLY A 140 -12.45 28.17 22.25
CA GLY A 140 -13.04 29.19 21.37
C GLY A 140 -13.66 30.35 22.12
#